data_AF-A0A364Y692-F1
#
_entry.id   AF-A0A364Y692-F1
#
_cell.length_a   1.000
_cell.length_b   1.000
_cell.length_c   1.000
_cell.angle_alpha   90.00
_cell.angle_beta   90.00
_cell.angle_gamma   90.00
#
_symmetry.space_group_name_H-M   'P 1'
#
loop_
_entity.id
_entity.type
_entity.pdbx_description
1 polymer ?
#
loop_
_entity_poly.entity_id
_entity_poly.type
_entity_poly.pdbx_seq_one_letter_code
_entity_poly.pdbx_strand_id
1 'polypeptide(L)'
;MPIVTKAVADIEKHMWPQWLPWYVCNLIHWLATGNSVVRIKYRWAFNLRQRLTKGQMITDIKEKYATLRIYGSFCSEIDEIIKQAVRACNETCQECGCKGAVDRVYAGWVYNLCARCSRKISDDE
;
A
#
# COMPACT_ATOMS: atom_id res chain seq x y z
N MET A 1 -1.57 -8.37 2.54
CA MET A 1 -2.07 -7.78 3.80
C MET A 1 -3.28 -6.89 3.51
N PRO A 2 -4.40 -7.05 4.23
CA PRO A 2 -5.63 -6.28 4.01
C PRO A 2 -5.44 -4.77 4.19
N ILE A 3 -4.45 -4.34 4.98
CA ILE A 3 -4.14 -2.92 5.22
C ILE A 3 -3.59 -2.26 3.96
N VAL A 4 -2.63 -2.90 3.29
CA VAL A 4 -1.98 -2.34 2.08
C VAL A 4 -2.98 -2.26 0.94
N THR A 5 -3.78 -3.31 0.72
CA THR A 5 -4.80 -3.31 -0.34
C THR A 5 -5.87 -2.26 -0.09
N LYS A 6 -6.30 -2.07 1.16
CA LYS A 6 -7.22 -0.99 1.54
C LYS A 6 -6.62 0.38 1.29
N ALA A 7 -5.39 0.62 1.75
CA ALA A 7 -4.69 1.89 1.55
C ALA A 7 -4.57 2.22 0.07
N VAL A 8 -4.20 1.25 -0.77
CA VAL A 8 -4.13 1.43 -2.23
C VAL A 8 -5.51 1.78 -2.82
N ALA A 9 -6.57 1.11 -2.38
CA ALA A 9 -7.92 1.43 -2.84
C ALA A 9 -8.38 2.84 -2.42
N ASP A 10 -8.07 3.24 -1.19
CA ASP A 10 -8.40 4.57 -0.65
C ASP A 10 -7.63 5.66 -1.40
N ILE A 11 -6.34 5.44 -1.69
CA ILE A 11 -5.50 6.32 -2.50
C ILE A 11 -6.08 6.46 -3.92
N GLU A 12 -6.37 5.34 -4.59
CA GLU A 12 -6.95 5.36 -5.95
C GLU A 12 -8.30 6.09 -5.96
N LYS A 13 -9.17 5.85 -4.99
CA LYS A 13 -10.46 6.54 -4.89
C LYS A 13 -10.29 8.06 -4.79
N HIS A 14 -9.23 8.53 -4.14
CA HIS A 14 -8.93 9.95 -4.02
C HIS A 14 -8.30 10.53 -5.30
N MET A 15 -7.47 9.75 -6.00
CA MET A 15 -6.78 10.18 -7.21
C MET A 15 -7.71 10.28 -8.42
N TRP A 16 -8.67 9.37 -8.55
CA TRP A 16 -9.56 9.32 -9.70
C TRP A 16 -10.62 10.43 -9.65
N PRO A 17 -11.05 10.97 -10.81
CA PRO A 17 -12.12 11.96 -10.84
C PRO A 17 -13.40 11.40 -10.23
N GLN A 18 -13.98 12.10 -9.25
CA GLN A 18 -15.17 11.63 -8.51
C GLN A 18 -16.44 11.51 -9.36
N TRP A 19 -16.49 12.16 -10.53
CA TRP A 19 -17.58 12.02 -11.49
C TRP A 19 -17.55 10.68 -12.25
N LEU A 20 -16.40 9.99 -12.25
CA LEU A 20 -16.25 8.73 -12.96
C LEU A 20 -16.68 7.57 -12.05
N PRO A 21 -17.65 6.73 -12.46
CA PRO A 21 -18.06 5.60 -11.65
C PRO A 21 -16.93 4.60 -11.42
N TRP A 22 -16.85 4.04 -10.21
CA TRP A 22 -15.74 3.19 -9.80
C TRP A 22 -15.55 1.95 -10.69
N TYR A 23 -16.64 1.36 -11.20
CA TYR A 23 -16.55 0.22 -12.11
C TYR A 23 -15.86 0.58 -13.44
N VAL A 24 -15.97 1.84 -13.90
CA VAL A 24 -15.28 2.33 -15.09
C VAL A 24 -13.79 2.49 -14.79
N CYS A 25 -13.43 3.05 -13.63
CA CYS A 25 -12.03 3.13 -13.19
C CYS A 25 -11.39 1.74 -13.16
N ASN A 26 -12.08 0.75 -12.58
CA ASN A 26 -11.62 -0.63 -12.52
C ASN A 26 -11.45 -1.25 -13.90
N LEU A 27 -12.39 -1.00 -14.83
CA LEU A 27 -12.28 -1.47 -16.21
C LEU A 27 -11.06 -0.86 -16.91
N ILE A 28 -10.86 0.45 -16.77
CA ILE A 28 -9.68 1.14 -17.32
C ILE A 28 -8.41 0.55 -16.71
N HIS A 29 -8.34 0.38 -15.39
CA HIS A 29 -7.19 -0.24 -14.73
C HIS A 29 -6.92 -1.65 -15.26
N TRP A 30 -7.94 -2.49 -15.34
CA TRP A 30 -7.81 -3.85 -15.82
C TRP A 30 -7.27 -3.90 -17.25
N LEU A 31 -7.82 -3.07 -18.16
CA LEU A 31 -7.37 -2.98 -19.56
C LEU A 31 -5.99 -2.34 -19.72
N ALA A 32 -5.68 -1.29 -18.94
CA ALA A 32 -4.48 -0.49 -19.07
C ALA A 32 -3.24 -1.12 -18.43
N THR A 33 -3.41 -1.74 -17.26
CA THR A 33 -2.29 -2.11 -16.39
C THR A 33 -2.28 -3.59 -16.04
N GLY A 34 -3.25 -4.37 -16.52
CA GLY A 34 -3.36 -5.80 -16.17
C GLY A 34 -3.54 -6.00 -14.67
N ASN A 35 -4.31 -5.11 -14.03
CA ASN A 35 -4.53 -5.06 -12.58
C ASN A 35 -3.30 -4.66 -11.74
N SER A 36 -2.26 -4.09 -12.35
CA SER A 36 -1.13 -3.51 -11.61
C SER A 36 -1.36 -2.03 -11.32
N VAL A 37 -1.23 -1.61 -10.07
CA VAL A 37 -1.33 -0.20 -9.69
C VAL A 37 -0.04 0.57 -10.05
N VAL A 38 1.09 -0.13 -10.00
CA VAL A 38 2.43 0.45 -10.18
C VAL A 38 2.90 0.41 -11.64
N ARG A 39 2.72 -0.74 -12.33
CA ARG A 39 3.26 -0.93 -13.67
C ARG A 39 2.19 -0.73 -14.73
N ILE A 40 2.37 0.29 -15.57
CA ILE A 40 1.53 0.52 -16.74
C ILE A 40 2.29 0.06 -17.98
N LYS A 41 1.82 -1.01 -18.61
CA LYS A 41 2.48 -1.61 -19.79
C LYS A 41 2.44 -0.67 -21.00
N TYR A 42 1.31 0.01 -21.20
CA TYR A 42 1.06 0.77 -22.41
C TYR A 42 1.25 2.28 -22.20
N ARG A 43 2.05 2.92 -23.06
CA ARG A 43 2.34 4.36 -22.96
C ARG A 43 1.09 5.24 -23.13
N TRP A 44 0.15 4.84 -23.99
CA TRP A 44 -1.12 5.57 -24.15
C TRP A 44 -1.94 5.56 -22.86
N ALA A 45 -1.95 4.44 -22.14
CA ALA A 45 -2.69 4.29 -20.89
C ALA A 45 -2.02 5.05 -19.74
N PHE A 46 -0.69 5.11 -19.74
CA PHE A 46 0.07 5.96 -18.81
C PHE A 46 -0.32 7.43 -18.99
N ASN A 47 -0.30 7.93 -20.24
CA ASN A 47 -0.69 9.31 -20.53
C ASN A 47 -2.16 9.60 -20.18
N LEU A 48 -3.07 8.65 -20.42
CA LEU A 48 -4.48 8.78 -20.04
C LEU A 48 -4.64 8.89 -18.52
N ARG A 49 -4.02 7.97 -17.76
CA ARG A 49 -4.08 8.00 -16.30
C ARG A 49 -3.48 9.29 -15.75
N GLN A 50 -2.31 9.68 -16.23
CA GLN A 50 -1.65 10.93 -15.81
C GLN A 50 -2.54 12.15 -16.01
N ARG A 51 -3.31 12.21 -17.11
CA ARG A 51 -4.28 13.29 -17.35
C ARG A 51 -5.47 13.22 -16.39
N LEU A 52 -6.05 12.03 -16.21
CA LEU A 52 -7.22 11.83 -15.36
C LEU A 52 -6.93 12.08 -13.87
N THR A 53 -5.75 11.66 -13.39
CA THR A 53 -5.33 11.82 -11.99
C THR A 53 -4.55 13.11 -11.74
N LYS A 54 -4.50 14.03 -12.72
CA LYS A 54 -3.78 15.31 -12.63
C LYS A 54 -2.31 15.15 -12.22
N GLY A 55 -1.65 14.13 -12.76
CA GLY A 55 -0.24 13.82 -12.48
C GLY A 55 0.00 13.01 -11.21
N GLN A 56 -1.01 12.77 -10.38
CA GLN A 56 -0.86 11.96 -9.17
C GLN A 56 -0.76 10.49 -9.56
N MET A 57 0.29 9.79 -9.13
CA MET A 57 0.54 8.38 -9.46
C MET A 57 1.41 7.69 -8.42
N ILE A 58 1.02 6.48 -8.03
CA ILE A 58 1.90 5.57 -7.27
C ILE A 58 2.97 5.03 -8.22
N THR A 59 4.24 5.19 -7.84
CA THR A 59 5.41 4.72 -8.61
C THR A 59 6.02 3.46 -8.03
N ASP A 60 5.83 3.19 -6.74
CA ASP A 60 6.38 2.00 -6.08
C ASP A 60 5.69 1.74 -4.74
N ILE A 61 5.64 0.48 -4.32
CA ILE A 61 5.18 0.06 -2.99
C ILE A 61 6.19 -0.93 -2.45
N LYS A 62 6.79 -0.59 -1.30
CA LYS A 62 7.87 -1.38 -0.69
C LYS A 62 7.64 -1.54 0.80
N GLU A 63 8.15 -2.63 1.33
CA GLU A 63 8.35 -2.80 2.76
C GLU A 63 9.84 -2.63 3.06
N LYS A 64 10.16 -1.81 4.07
CA LYS A 64 11.54 -1.62 4.55
C LYS A 64 11.54 -1.52 6.07
N TYR A 65 12.36 -2.34 6.72
CA TYR A 65 12.51 -2.36 8.18
C TYR A 65 11.15 -2.50 8.90
N ALA A 66 10.39 -3.54 8.54
CA ALA A 66 9.01 -3.78 8.99
C ALA A 66 8.03 -2.62 8.76
N THR A 67 8.34 -1.66 7.89
CA THR A 67 7.52 -0.46 7.68
C THR A 67 7.09 -0.37 6.23
N LEU A 68 5.81 -0.04 6.00
CA LEU A 68 5.27 0.23 4.67
C LEU A 68 5.83 1.54 4.11
N ARG A 69 6.15 1.56 2.81
CA ARG A 69 6.51 2.74 2.04
C ARG A 69 5.78 2.76 0.71
N ILE A 70 5.03 3.82 0.45
CA ILE A 70 4.33 4.05 -0.82
C ILE A 70 4.99 5.29 -1.45
N TYR A 71 5.53 5.12 -2.65
CA TYR A 71 6.20 6.17 -3.40
C TYR A 71 5.31 6.65 -4.54
N GLY A 72 5.37 7.94 -4.84
CA GLY A 72 4.63 8.54 -5.93
C GLY A 72 4.61 10.06 -5.86
N SER A 73 3.79 10.67 -6.72
CA SER A 73 3.45 12.08 -6.67
C SER A 73 2.04 12.22 -6.13
N PHE A 74 1.88 12.90 -5.00
CA PHE A 74 0.65 12.94 -4.21
C PHE A 74 0.36 14.34 -3.70
N CYS A 75 -0.92 14.62 -3.42
CA CYS A 75 -1.32 15.74 -2.59
C CYS A 75 -1.31 15.38 -1.10
N SER A 76 -1.45 16.39 -0.24
CA SER A 76 -1.40 16.25 1.22
C SER A 76 -2.45 15.28 1.80
N GLU A 77 -3.61 15.17 1.17
CA GLU A 77 -4.69 14.27 1.58
C GLU A 77 -4.29 12.80 1.39
N ILE A 78 -3.60 12.50 0.29
CA ILE A 78 -3.08 11.16 0.02
C ILE A 78 -1.92 10.84 0.97
N ASP A 79 -1.05 11.81 1.26
CA ASP A 79 0.01 11.63 2.25
C ASP A 79 -0.55 11.22 3.62
N GLU A 80 -1.70 11.77 4.00
CA GLU A 80 -2.37 11.41 5.25
C GLU A 80 -2.92 9.97 5.22
N ILE A 81 -3.50 9.54 4.10
CA ILE A 81 -3.91 8.13 3.91
C ILE A 81 -2.70 7.20 4.02
N ILE A 82 -1.57 7.57 3.42
CA ILE A 82 -0.33 6.78 3.51
C ILE A 82 0.15 6.70 4.96
N LYS A 83 0.19 7.82 5.70
CA LYS A 83 0.59 7.83 7.13
C LYS A 83 -0.29 6.92 7.98
N GLN A 84 -1.61 6.95 7.77
CA GLN A 84 -2.54 6.08 8.48
C GLN A 84 -2.28 4.60 8.17
N ALA A 85 -2.02 4.27 6.91
CA ALA A 85 -1.67 2.91 6.51
C ALA A 85 -0.36 2.44 7.12
N VAL A 86 0.67 3.30 7.15
CA VAL A 86 1.96 3.02 7.80
C VAL A 86 1.77 2.75 9.28
N ARG A 87 1.01 3.60 9.98
CA ARG A 87 0.70 3.42 11.39
C ARG A 87 -0.03 2.10 11.63
N ALA A 88 -1.06 1.81 10.84
CA ALA A 88 -1.80 0.56 10.95
C ALA A 88 -0.90 -0.67 10.72
N CYS A 89 0.04 -0.63 9.78
CA CYS A 89 1.03 -1.68 9.57
C CYS A 89 1.98 -1.83 10.76
N ASN A 90 2.43 -0.73 11.36
CA ASN A 90 3.32 -0.77 12.52
C ASN A 90 2.65 -1.34 13.78
N GLU A 91 1.34 -1.12 13.93
CA GLU A 91 0.53 -1.61 15.04
C GLU A 91 -0.02 -3.02 14.79
N THR A 92 0.29 -3.66 13.66
CA THR A 92 -0.25 -4.97 13.28
C THR A 92 0.88 -5.99 13.15
N CYS A 93 0.72 -7.14 13.83
CA CYS A 93 1.64 -8.26 13.70
C CYS A 93 1.66 -8.76 12.25
N GLN A 94 2.84 -8.84 11.65
CA GLN A 94 3.01 -9.23 10.25
C GLN A 94 2.64 -10.69 9.99
N GLU A 95 2.81 -11.54 11.01
CA GLU A 95 2.56 -12.98 10.91
C GLU A 95 1.09 -13.34 11.08
N CYS A 96 0.44 -12.83 12.15
CA CYS A 96 -0.92 -13.24 12.50
C CYS A 96 -1.98 -12.14 12.36
N GLY A 97 -1.60 -10.91 12.03
CA GLY A 97 -2.53 -9.79 11.82
C GLY A 97 -3.16 -9.21 13.08
N CYS A 98 -2.78 -9.67 14.28
CA CYS A 98 -3.31 -9.12 15.53
C CYS A 98 -2.70 -7.75 15.85
N LYS A 99 -3.45 -6.90 16.56
CA LYS A 99 -3.02 -5.55 16.96
C LYS A 99 -2.50 -5.46 18.40
N GLY A 100 -2.41 -6.58 19.11
CA GLY A 100 -2.06 -6.61 20.53
C GLY A 100 -0.55 -6.75 20.74
N ALA A 101 0.03 -5.84 21.53
CA ALA A 101 1.42 -5.88 22.00
C ALA A 101 2.41 -6.22 20.88
N VAL A 102 2.36 -5.45 19.80
CA VAL A 102 3.24 -5.59 18.64
C VAL A 102 4.51 -4.78 18.92
N ASP A 103 5.65 -5.47 18.91
CA ASP A 103 6.97 -4.88 19.09
C ASP A 103 7.84 -5.13 17.86
N ARG A 104 8.89 -4.31 17.71
CA ARG A 104 9.92 -4.52 16.70
C ARG A 104 10.90 -5.58 17.17
N VAL A 105 10.98 -6.67 16.43
CA VAL A 105 11.88 -7.81 16.69
C VAL A 105 13.00 -7.81 15.65
N TYR A 106 14.21 -8.11 16.08
CA TYR A 106 15.40 -8.22 15.23
C TYR A 106 15.91 -9.66 15.25
N ALA A 107 15.90 -10.32 14.09
CA ALA A 107 16.41 -11.69 13.91
C ALA A 107 16.96 -11.81 12.47
N GLY A 108 18.06 -11.10 12.20
CA GLY A 108 18.61 -10.90 10.84
C GLY A 108 17.82 -9.92 9.96
N TRP A 109 16.49 -9.86 10.14
CA TRP A 109 15.60 -8.84 9.58
C TRP A 109 14.81 -8.15 10.69
N VAL A 110 14.23 -6.99 10.37
CA VAL A 110 13.32 -6.27 11.27
C VAL A 110 11.90 -6.69 10.98
N TYR A 111 11.17 -7.10 12.02
CA TYR A 111 9.75 -7.50 11.95
C TYR A 111 8.91 -6.74 12.96
N ASN A 112 7.61 -6.56 12.68
CA ASN A 112 6.62 -6.16 13.69
C ASN A 112 5.82 -7.39 14.11
N LEU A 113 6.05 -7.89 15.32
CA LEU A 113 5.46 -9.14 15.79
C LEU A 113 4.80 -8.96 17.16
N CYS A 114 3.69 -9.67 17.37
CA CYS A 114 3.13 -9.77 18.72
C CYS A 114 3.97 -10.71 19.58
N ALA A 115 3.84 -10.58 20.90
CA ALA A 115 4.56 -11.40 21.88
C ALA A 115 4.44 -12.93 21.70
N ARG A 116 3.37 -13.41 21.03
CA ARG A 116 3.20 -14.84 20.72
C ARG A 116 4.03 -15.26 19.50
N CYS A 117 4.08 -14.42 18.47
CA CYS A 117 4.79 -14.72 17.23
C CYS A 117 6.30 -14.48 17.38
N SER A 118 6.71 -13.52 18.22
CA SER A 118 8.13 -13.26 18.47
C SER A 118 8.84 -14.45 19.12
N ARG A 119 8.20 -15.16 20.05
CA ARG A 119 8.77 -16.35 20.71
C ARG A 119 9.13 -17.48 19.76
N LYS A 120 8.36 -17.63 18.67
CA LYS A 120 8.66 -18.67 17.67
C LYS A 120 10.00 -18.44 16.99
N ILE A 121 10.33 -17.17 16.74
CA ILE A 121 11.58 -16.80 16.07
C ILE A 121 12.79 -17.01 16.99
N SER A 122 12.64 -16.76 18.29
CA SER A 122 13.72 -16.98 19.26
C SER A 122 14.00 -18.47 19.53
N ASP A 123 13.04 -19.36 19.27
CA ASP A 123 13.20 -20.80 19.47
C ASP A 123 13.86 -21.50 18.25
N ASP A 124 13.97 -20.79 17.11
CA ASP A 124 14.54 -21.29 15.85
C ASP A 124 16.01 -20.84 15.61
N GLU A 125 16.60 -20.03 16.52
CA GLU A 125 18.03 -19.62 16.52
C GLU A 125 18.89 -20.50 17.45
#